data_AF-A0A7V8YJG1-F1
#
_entry.id   AF-A0A7V8YJG1-F1
#
_cell.length_a   1.000
_cell.length_b   1.000
_cell.length_c   1.000
_cell.angle_alpha   90.00
_cell.angle_beta   90.00
_cell.angle_gamma   90.00
#
_symmetry.space_group_name_H-M   'P 1'
#
loop_
_entity.id
_entity.type
_entity.pdbx_description
1 polymer ?
#
loop_
_entity_poly.entity_id
_entity_poly.type
_entity_poly.pdbx_seq_one_letter_code
_entity_poly.pdbx_strand_id
1 'polypeptide(L)'
;MRARTRARKRALDVLFESEARREDPVRVLAQRRAHDDAPPVSDYAAMLVTGVTEHRERIDQILTEHSEGWSVPRMPAVDRTVLR
;
A
#
# COMPACT_ATOMS: atom_id res chain seq x y z
N MET A 1 -13.32 -10.61 -11.58
CA MET A 1 -11.95 -10.07 -11.34
C MET A 1 -11.04 -11.20 -10.85
N ARG A 2 -9.83 -11.37 -11.40
CA ARG A 2 -8.92 -12.48 -11.02
C ARG A 2 -8.47 -12.36 -9.56
N ALA A 3 -8.15 -13.48 -8.90
CA ALA A 3 -7.77 -13.51 -7.48
C ALA A 3 -6.64 -12.53 -7.14
N ARG A 4 -5.58 -12.47 -7.96
CA ARG A 4 -4.46 -11.53 -7.79
C ARG A 4 -4.86 -10.07 -7.94
N THR A 5 -5.81 -9.74 -8.82
CA THR A 5 -6.29 -8.37 -8.99
C THR A 5 -7.03 -7.90 -7.74
N ARG A 6 -7.89 -8.76 -7.16
CA ARG A 6 -8.58 -8.45 -5.90
C ARG A 6 -7.59 -8.26 -4.75
N ALA A 7 -6.58 -9.12 -4.64
CA ALA A 7 -5.56 -9.02 -3.60
C ALA A 7 -4.70 -7.75 -3.74
N ARG A 8 -4.30 -7.35 -4.96
CA ARG A 8 -3.59 -6.08 -5.19
C ARG A 8 -4.44 -4.87 -4.80
N LYS A 9 -5.72 -4.86 -5.20
CA LYS A 9 -6.65 -3.81 -4.75
C LYS A 9 -6.73 -3.76 -3.23
N ARG A 10 -6.79 -4.91 -2.56
CA ARG A 10 -6.85 -4.98 -1.10
C ARG A 10 -5.58 -4.46 -0.43
N ALA A 11 -4.41 -4.75 -0.98
CA ALA A 11 -3.14 -4.19 -0.50
C ALA A 11 -3.12 -2.66 -0.63
N LEU A 12 -3.58 -2.14 -1.76
CA LEU A 12 -3.73 -0.70 -1.99
C LEU A 12 -4.67 -0.06 -0.97
N ASP A 13 -5.83 -0.65 -0.69
CA ASP A 13 -6.77 -0.11 0.30
C ASP A 13 -6.11 0.04 1.68
N VAL A 14 -5.31 -0.96 2.11
CA VAL A 14 -4.60 -0.95 3.40
C VAL A 14 -3.50 0.10 3.43
N LEU A 15 -2.68 0.19 2.37
CA LEU A 15 -1.60 1.16 2.27
C LEU A 15 -2.15 2.59 2.23
N PHE A 16 -3.20 2.83 1.46
CA PHE A 16 -3.87 4.12 1.38
C PHE A 16 -4.48 4.53 2.73
N GLU A 17 -5.16 3.61 3.40
CA GLU A 17 -5.70 3.84 4.75
C GLU A 17 -4.61 4.17 5.77
N SER A 18 -3.50 3.43 5.75
CA SER A 18 -2.37 3.68 6.65
C SER A 18 -1.78 5.08 6.45
N GLU A 19 -1.66 5.53 5.21
CA GLU A 19 -1.16 6.86 4.88
C GLU A 19 -2.14 7.95 5.34
N ALA A 20 -3.44 7.76 5.10
CA ALA A 20 -4.49 8.69 5.51
C ALA A 20 -4.55 8.84 7.05
N ARG A 21 -4.34 7.73 7.78
CA ARG A 21 -4.31 7.70 9.24
C ARG A 21 -2.96 8.08 9.85
N ARG A 22 -1.90 8.15 9.04
CA ARG A 22 -0.50 8.28 9.49
C ARG A 22 -0.10 7.18 10.48
N GLU A 23 -0.53 5.96 10.20
CA GLU A 23 -0.23 4.77 10.99
C GLU A 23 0.70 3.82 10.23
N ASP A 24 1.35 2.91 10.96
CA ASP A 24 2.15 1.83 10.38
C ASP A 24 1.24 0.90 9.52
N PRO A 25 1.54 0.68 8.22
CA PRO A 25 0.76 -0.22 7.36
C PRO A 25 0.63 -1.64 7.91
N VAL A 26 1.65 -2.16 8.60
CA VAL A 26 1.63 -3.51 9.20
C VAL A 26 0.65 -3.56 10.37
N ARG A 27 0.54 -2.47 11.14
CA ARG A 27 -0.46 -2.34 12.21
C ARG A 27 -1.88 -2.28 11.65
N VAL A 28 -2.10 -1.48 10.60
CA VAL A 28 -3.40 -1.40 9.91
C VAL A 28 -3.77 -2.75 9.31
N LEU A 29 -2.84 -3.44 8.68
CA LEU A 29 -3.02 -4.80 8.17
C LEU A 29 -3.44 -5.78 9.28
N ALA A 30 -2.77 -5.75 10.43
CA ALA A 30 -3.09 -6.62 11.56
C ALA A 30 -4.51 -6.37 12.08
N GLN A 31 -4.93 -5.10 12.22
CA GLN A 31 -6.30 -4.75 12.58
C GLN A 31 -7.29 -5.26 11.53
N ARG A 32 -7.02 -5.06 10.24
CA ARG A 32 -7.88 -5.52 9.14
C ARG A 32 -8.01 -7.04 9.05
N ARG A 33 -7.05 -7.79 9.61
CA ARG A 33 -7.11 -9.26 9.72
C ARG A 33 -7.84 -9.74 10.98
N ALA A 34 -7.90 -8.90 12.02
CA ALA A 34 -8.55 -9.23 13.28
C ALA A 34 -10.06 -8.91 13.31
N HIS A 35 -10.54 -8.07 12.39
CA HIS A 35 -11.94 -7.64 12.31
C HIS A 35 -12.66 -8.26 11.10
N ASP A 36 -13.88 -8.79 11.33
CA ASP A 36 -14.74 -9.38 10.30
C ASP A 36 -15.56 -8.35 9.51
N ASP A 37 -15.47 -7.06 9.87
CA ASP A 37 -16.26 -5.97 9.26
C ASP A 37 -15.88 -5.67 7.80
N ALA A 38 -14.83 -6.32 7.28
CA ALA A 38 -14.38 -6.14 5.91
C ALA A 38 -13.91 -7.47 5.30
N PRO A 39 -13.87 -7.58 3.96
CA PRO A 39 -13.38 -8.79 3.31
C PRO A 39 -11.98 -9.17 3.79
N PRO A 40 -11.74 -10.46 4.07
CA PRO A 40 -10.49 -10.92 4.65
C PRO A 40 -9.30 -10.58 3.76
N VAL A 41 -8.22 -10.12 4.37
CA VAL A 41 -6.98 -9.80 3.66
C VAL A 41 -6.22 -11.09 3.36
N SER A 42 -6.26 -11.52 2.11
CA SER A 42 -5.50 -12.70 1.64
C SER A 42 -4.01 -12.60 1.95
N ASP A 43 -3.32 -13.72 2.11
CA ASP A 43 -1.87 -13.75 2.36
C ASP A 43 -1.06 -13.03 1.27
N TYR A 44 -1.49 -13.12 0.01
CA TYR A 44 -0.84 -12.39 -1.07
C TYR A 44 -0.95 -10.87 -0.91
N ALA A 45 -2.07 -10.36 -0.38
CA ALA A 45 -2.22 -8.94 -0.08
C ALA A 45 -1.39 -8.52 1.14
N ALA A 46 -1.33 -9.36 2.17
CA ALA A 46 -0.48 -9.14 3.35
C ALA A 46 1.00 -9.05 2.95
N MET A 47 1.47 -9.99 2.12
CA MET A 47 2.83 -10.00 1.59
C MET A 47 3.17 -8.72 0.81
N LEU A 48 2.24 -8.19 0.02
CA LEU A 48 2.45 -6.92 -0.70
C LEU A 48 2.58 -5.74 0.27
N VAL A 49 1.69 -5.63 1.26
CA VAL A 49 1.74 -4.55 2.27
C VAL A 49 3.06 -4.58 3.04
N THR A 50 3.47 -5.77 3.50
CA THR A 50 4.74 -5.96 4.21
C THR A 50 5.92 -5.61 3.31
N GLY A 51 5.98 -6.13 2.09
CA GLY A 51 7.09 -5.86 1.17
C GLY A 51 7.22 -4.39 0.77
N VAL A 52 6.09 -3.70 0.53
CA VAL A 52 6.11 -2.24 0.28
C VAL A 52 6.60 -1.49 1.51
N THR A 53 6.22 -1.92 2.71
CA THR A 53 6.65 -1.26 3.96
C THR A 53 8.16 -1.46 4.18
N GLU A 54 8.66 -2.68 4.01
CA GLU A 54 10.08 -3.03 4.16
C GLU A 54 10.99 -2.33 3.13
N HIS A 55 10.49 -2.13 1.91
CA HIS A 55 11.27 -1.54 0.82
C HIS A 55 10.89 -0.09 0.52
N ARG A 56 10.15 0.57 1.40
CA ARG A 56 9.57 1.90 1.15
C ARG A 56 10.60 2.94 0.73
N GLU A 57 11.73 3.02 1.44
CA GLU A 57 12.78 3.99 1.13
C GLU A 57 13.38 3.76 -0.26
N ARG A 58 13.67 2.49 -0.59
CA ARG A 58 14.21 2.11 -1.90
C ARG A 58 13.21 2.39 -3.03
N ILE A 59 11.93 2.07 -2.82
CA ILE A 59 10.86 2.35 -3.77
C ILE A 59 10.72 3.86 -3.98
N ASP A 60 10.62 4.64 -2.91
CA ASP A 60 10.49 6.10 -2.98
C ASP A 60 11.70 6.76 -3.64
N GLN A 61 12.91 6.22 -3.46
CA GLN A 61 14.11 6.62 -4.19
C GLN A 61 13.94 6.41 -5.70
N ILE A 62 13.55 5.21 -6.14
CA ILE A 62 13.34 4.89 -7.56
C ILE A 62 12.26 5.81 -8.16
N LEU A 63 11.15 6.01 -7.44
CA LEU A 63 10.08 6.89 -7.89
C LEU A 63 10.60 8.32 -8.03
N THR A 64 11.42 8.81 -7.11
CA THR A 64 12.01 10.15 -7.18
C THR A 64 12.98 10.30 -8.36
N GLU A 65 13.84 9.29 -8.60
CA GLU A 65 14.79 9.27 -9.72
C GLU A 65 14.08 9.34 -11.09
N HIS A 66 12.88 8.78 -11.20
CA HIS A 66 12.13 8.71 -12.46
C HIS A 66 10.95 9.69 -12.57
N SER A 67 10.68 10.50 -11.55
CA SER A 67 9.60 11.49 -11.60
C SER A 67 10.12 12.85 -12.07
N GLU A 68 10.10 13.07 -13.39
CA GLU A 68 10.53 14.33 -14.00
C GLU A 68 9.48 15.44 -13.82
N GLY A 69 9.91 16.60 -13.31
CA GLY A 69 9.03 17.77 -13.15
C GLY A 69 7.94 17.61 -12.07
N TRP A 70 7.87 16.48 -11.37
CA TRP A 70 6.85 16.21 -10.35
C TRP A 70 7.41 15.42 -9.17
N SER A 71 7.53 16.03 -7.99
CA SER A 71 8.02 15.32 -6.81
C SER A 71 7.00 14.30 -6.29
N VAL A 72 7.44 13.11 -5.87
CA VAL A 72 6.60 12.05 -5.27
C VAL A 72 5.66 12.54 -4.14
N PRO A 73 6.07 13.46 -3.24
CA PRO A 73 5.16 14.02 -2.22
C PRO A 73 3.95 14.79 -2.79
N ARG A 74 4.07 15.35 -3.99
CA ARG A 74 3.00 16.11 -4.67
C ARG A 74 2.00 15.22 -5.40
N MET A 75 2.29 13.93 -5.58
CA MET A 75 1.36 12.98 -6.19
C MET A 75 0.15 12.77 -5.26
N PRO A 76 -1.07 12.59 -5.82
CA PRO A 76 -2.21 12.11 -5.06
C PRO A 76 -1.85 10.83 -4.29
N ALA A 77 -2.36 10.70 -3.07
CA ALA A 77 -2.05 9.57 -2.19
C ALA A 77 -2.36 8.21 -2.85
N VAL A 78 -3.45 8.15 -3.62
CA VAL A 78 -3.81 6.94 -4.38
C VAL A 78 -2.78 6.60 -5.45
N ASP A 79 -2.32 7.57 -6.24
CA ASP A 79 -1.35 7.34 -7.32
C ASP A 79 0.01 6.93 -6.76
N ARG A 80 0.46 7.62 -5.71
CA ARG A 80 1.67 7.26 -4.99
C ARG A 80 1.59 5.84 -4.41
N THR A 81 0.42 5.44 -3.91
CA THR A 81 0.20 4.08 -3.38
C THR A 81 0.13 3.03 -4.48
N VAL A 82 -0.36 3.37 -5.68
CA VAL A 82 -0.35 2.46 -6.85
C VAL A 82 1.06 2.23 -7.37
N LEU A 83 1.90 3.27 -7.33
CA LEU A 83 3.29 3.22 -7.79
C LEU A 83 4.22 2.45 -6.84
N ARG A 84 3.86 2.41 -5.56
CA ARG A 84 4.57 1.64 -4.53
C ARG A 84 4.14 0.17 -4.55
#